data_AF-A0A349ST68-F1
#
_entry.id   AF-A0A349ST68-F1
#
_cell.length_a   1.000
_cell.length_b   1.000
_cell.length_c   1.000
_cell.angle_alpha   90.00
_cell.angle_beta   90.00
_cell.angle_gamma   90.00
#
_symmetry.space_group_name_H-M   'P 1'
#
loop_
_entity.id
_entity.type
_entity.pdbx_description
1 polymer ?
#
loop_
_entity_poly.entity_id
_entity_poly.type
_entity_poly.pdbx_seq_one_letter_code
_entity_poly.pdbx_strand_id
1 'polypeptide(L)'
;RINQYFAHPNEPMPWPLIKSALASPARWAMMPFQDLLELDAQHRMNTPGTTDGNWRWRFHWDQVDAGLADRMKALNVLYSRQPG
;
A
#
# COMPACT_ATOMS: atom_id res chain seq x y z
N ARG A 1 2.00 13.43 14.54
CA ARG A 1 1.22 12.20 14.86
C ARG A 1 1.71 10.97 14.08
N ILE A 2 1.57 10.92 12.74
CA ILE A 2 2.07 9.77 11.93
C ILE A 2 3.61 9.66 11.97
N ASN A 3 4.32 10.77 11.74
CA ASN A 3 5.80 10.75 11.77
C ASN A 3 6.38 10.44 13.16
N GLN A 4 5.65 10.76 14.24
CA GLN A 4 6.08 10.41 15.61
C GLN A 4 5.90 8.92 15.89
N TYR A 5 4.86 8.29 15.32
CA TYR A 5 4.63 6.86 15.43
C TYR A 5 5.68 6.05 14.66
N PHE A 6 6.12 6.54 13.50
CA PHE A 6 7.16 5.90 12.67
C PHE A 6 8.59 6.43 12.89
N ALA A 7 8.82 7.21 13.95
CA ALA A 7 10.13 7.77 14.30
C ALA A 7 10.84 8.53 13.14
N HIS A 8 10.14 9.47 12.49
CA HIS A 8 10.62 10.27 11.36
C HIS A 8 11.12 9.42 10.17
N PRO A 9 10.22 8.69 9.49
CA PRO A 9 10.62 7.94 8.32
C PRO A 9 11.06 8.92 7.22
N ASN A 10 12.30 8.79 6.75
CA ASN A 10 12.81 9.49 5.56
C ASN A 10 12.14 9.00 4.25
N GLU A 11 11.18 8.08 4.36
CA GLU A 11 10.48 7.47 3.24
C GLU A 11 9.10 8.12 3.05
N PRO A 12 8.74 8.53 1.83
CA PRO A 12 7.45 9.15 1.55
C PRO A 12 6.29 8.19 1.78
N MET A 13 5.12 8.74 2.13
CA MET A 13 3.87 7.98 2.15
C MET A 13 3.57 7.43 0.75
N PRO A 14 3.00 6.21 0.64
CA PRO A 14 2.37 5.41 1.71
C PRO A 14 3.28 4.35 2.36
N TRP A 15 4.55 4.26 1.98
CA TRP A 15 5.43 3.14 2.34
C TRP A 15 5.64 2.87 3.83
N PRO A 16 5.74 3.88 4.73
CA PRO A 16 5.79 3.62 6.16
C PRO A 16 4.60 2.81 6.67
N LEU A 17 3.39 3.01 6.11
CA LEU A 17 2.21 2.23 6.48
C LEU A 17 2.27 0.81 5.92
N ILE A 18 2.68 0.66 4.66
CA ILE A 18 2.86 -0.65 4.01
C ILE A 18 3.83 -1.51 4.84
N LYS A 19 5.02 -0.98 5.14
CA LYS A 19 6.03 -1.68 5.96
C LYS A 19 5.51 -2.03 7.34
N SER A 20 4.69 -1.18 7.94
CA SER A 20 4.15 -1.42 9.27
C SER A 20 3.05 -2.47 9.29
N ALA A 21 2.20 -2.51 8.26
CA ALA A 21 1.28 -3.61 8.05
C ALA A 21 2.05 -4.93 7.87
N LEU A 22 3.12 -4.91 7.08
CA LEU A 22 3.97 -6.09 6.87
C LEU A 22 4.75 -6.50 8.14
N ALA A 23 5.20 -5.57 8.97
CA ALA A 23 5.91 -5.88 10.22
C ALA A 23 4.99 -6.37 11.35
N SER A 24 3.68 -6.21 11.22
CA SER A 24 2.72 -6.54 12.28
C SER A 24 2.68 -8.04 12.60
N PRO A 25 2.28 -8.44 13.83
CA PRO A 25 2.10 -9.85 14.19
C PRO A 25 0.86 -10.50 13.56
N ALA A 26 0.10 -9.76 12.74
CA ALA A 26 -1.10 -10.28 12.09
C ALA A 26 -0.72 -11.37 11.07
N ARG A 27 -1.48 -12.48 11.09
CA ARG A 27 -1.33 -13.59 10.14
C ARG A 27 -1.44 -13.13 8.68
N TRP A 28 -2.34 -12.19 8.41
CA TRP A 28 -2.57 -11.65 7.07
C TRP A 28 -2.28 -10.15 7.05
N ALA A 29 -1.53 -9.70 6.04
CA ALA A 29 -1.36 -8.29 5.71
C ALA A 29 -1.87 -8.07 4.28
N MET A 30 -2.87 -7.22 4.14
CA MET A 30 -3.48 -6.87 2.86
C MET A 30 -3.29 -5.38 2.61
N MET A 31 -2.97 -5.03 1.36
CA MET A 31 -2.75 -3.65 0.94
C MET A 31 -3.66 -3.36 -0.26
N PRO A 32 -4.35 -2.20 -0.28
CA PRO A 32 -4.97 -1.70 -1.50
C PRO A 32 -3.93 -1.56 -2.61
N PHE A 33 -4.30 -1.94 -3.84
CA PHE A 33 -3.37 -1.81 -4.96
C PHE A 33 -3.06 -0.33 -5.26
N GLN A 34 -3.99 0.59 -4.96
CA GLN A 34 -3.76 2.04 -5.01
C GLN A 34 -2.56 2.50 -4.19
N ASP A 35 -2.35 1.92 -3.00
CA ASP A 35 -1.23 2.29 -2.13
C ASP A 35 0.10 1.80 -2.71
N LEU A 36 0.11 0.62 -3.35
CA LEU A 36 1.30 0.10 -4.04
C LEU A 36 1.69 0.93 -5.27
N LEU A 37 0.71 1.62 -5.87
CA LEU A 37 0.89 2.53 -6.99
C LEU A 37 1.07 4.00 -6.56
N GLU A 38 1.13 4.27 -5.25
CA GLU A 38 1.30 5.61 -4.67
C GLU A 38 0.26 6.64 -5.13
N LEU A 39 -0.98 6.18 -5.40
CA LEU A 39 -2.04 7.02 -5.95
C LEU A 39 -2.71 7.89 -4.88
N ASP A 40 -3.18 9.07 -5.30
CA ASP A 40 -3.85 10.03 -4.43
C ASP A 40 -5.34 9.73 -4.18
N ALA A 41 -6.02 10.65 -3.50
CA ALA A 41 -7.43 10.50 -3.14
C ALA A 41 -8.40 10.44 -4.35
N GLN A 42 -7.98 10.79 -5.57
CA GLN A 42 -8.83 10.70 -6.77
C GLN A 42 -9.06 9.25 -7.18
N HIS A 43 -8.26 8.32 -6.66
CA HIS A 43 -8.27 6.91 -7.00
C HIS A 43 -9.02 6.04 -5.97
N ARG A 44 -9.82 6.66 -5.11
CA ARG A 44 -10.66 5.95 -4.13
C ARG A 44 -11.62 5.01 -4.83
N MET A 45 -11.70 3.77 -4.33
CA MET A 45 -12.69 2.81 -4.80
C MET A 45 -14.12 3.23 -4.40
N ASN A 46 -14.31 3.79 -3.22
CA ASN A 46 -15.63 4.15 -2.70
C ASN A 46 -15.55 5.31 -1.70
N THR A 47 -16.54 6.20 -1.74
CA THR A 47 -16.79 7.26 -0.77
C THR A 47 -18.17 7.05 -0.14
N PRO A 48 -18.25 6.44 1.06
CA PRO A 48 -19.52 6.16 1.73
C PRO A 48 -20.40 7.42 1.87
N GLY A 49 -21.70 7.27 1.64
CA GLY A 49 -22.67 8.38 1.67
C GLY A 49 -22.85 9.11 0.33
N THR A 50 -22.13 8.71 -0.71
CA THR A 50 -22.33 9.19 -2.09
C THR A 50 -22.98 8.12 -2.94
N THR A 51 -23.72 8.53 -3.98
CA THR A 51 -24.41 7.62 -4.90
C THR A 51 -23.74 7.51 -6.27
N ASP A 52 -22.83 8.42 -6.61
CA ASP A 52 -22.13 8.44 -7.91
C ASP A 52 -20.61 8.38 -7.73
N GLY A 53 -19.90 7.94 -8.77
CA GLY A 53 -18.44 7.91 -8.83
C GLY A 53 -17.78 6.72 -8.10
N ASN A 54 -18.52 5.89 -7.38
CA ASN A 54 -18.00 4.74 -6.65
C ASN A 54 -17.80 3.50 -7.54
N TRP A 55 -16.90 2.61 -7.13
CA TRP A 55 -16.65 1.29 -7.70
C TRP A 55 -16.16 1.29 -9.15
N ARG A 56 -15.71 2.43 -9.66
CA ARG A 56 -15.22 2.62 -11.03
C ARG A 56 -13.70 2.49 -11.17
N TRP A 57 -12.96 2.44 -10.05
CA TRP A 57 -11.51 2.44 -10.10
C TRP A 57 -10.95 1.22 -10.84
N ARG A 58 -10.00 1.50 -11.73
CA ARG A 58 -9.21 0.54 -12.50
C ARG A 58 -7.79 1.10 -12.57
N PHE A 59 -6.80 0.23 -12.54
CA PHE A 59 -5.42 0.61 -12.81
C PHE A 59 -5.11 0.49 -14.29
N HIS A 60 -4.06 1.18 -14.73
CA HIS A 60 -3.40 0.99 -16.03
C HIS A 60 -1.98 0.47 -15.83
N TRP A 61 -1.50 -0.34 -16.78
CA TRP A 61 -0.20 -1.01 -16.65
C TRP A 61 1.00 -0.07 -16.66
N ASP A 62 0.87 1.10 -17.29
CA ASP A 62 1.86 2.18 -17.27
C ASP A 62 2.05 2.79 -15.86
N GLN A 63 1.10 2.60 -14.95
CA GLN A 63 1.22 3.02 -13.55
C GLN A 63 2.05 2.03 -12.72
N VAL A 64 2.27 0.81 -13.21
CA VAL A 64 2.97 -0.25 -12.47
C VAL A 64 4.48 -0.09 -12.71
N ASP A 65 5.19 0.39 -11.68
CA ASP A 65 6.65 0.46 -11.72
C ASP A 65 7.28 -0.93 -11.95
N ALA A 66 8.27 -1.00 -12.83
CA ALA A 66 8.92 -2.27 -13.17
C ALA A 66 9.59 -2.94 -11.96
N GLY A 67 10.01 -2.17 -10.96
CA GLY A 67 10.63 -2.65 -9.72
C GLY A 67 9.63 -2.96 -8.61
N LEU A 68 8.32 -2.70 -8.79
CA LEU A 68 7.32 -2.90 -7.73
C LEU A 68 7.27 -4.35 -7.26
N ALA A 69 7.29 -5.31 -8.20
CA ALA A 69 7.23 -6.73 -7.87
C ALA A 69 8.45 -7.17 -7.04
N ASP A 70 9.65 -6.73 -7.43
CA ASP A 70 10.90 -7.05 -6.72
C ASP A 70 10.95 -6.39 -5.34
N ARG A 71 10.49 -5.14 -5.23
CA ARG A 71 10.35 -4.44 -3.95
C ARG A 71 9.42 -5.20 -3.02
N MET A 72 8.25 -5.62 -3.49
CA MET A 72 7.28 -6.38 -2.69
C MET A 72 7.83 -7.75 -2.30
N LYS A 73 8.54 -8.43 -3.19
CA LYS A 73 9.23 -9.68 -2.86
C LYS A 73 10.25 -9.49 -1.75
N ALA A 74 11.11 -8.47 -1.85
CA ALA A 74 12.11 -8.16 -0.83
C ALA A 74 11.48 -7.82 0.53
N LEU A 75 10.40 -7.05 0.54
CA LEU A 75 9.67 -6.72 1.77
C LEU A 75 8.98 -7.94 2.38
N ASN A 76 8.40 -8.83 1.57
CA ASN A 76 7.83 -10.08 2.07
C ASN A 76 8.90 -10.96 2.71
N VAL A 77 10.10 -11.05 2.12
CA VAL A 77 11.24 -11.76 2.72
C VAL A 77 11.66 -11.13 4.05
N LEU A 78 11.83 -9.80 4.06
CA LEU A 78 12.26 -9.06 5.26
C LEU A 78 11.31 -9.24 6.44
N TYR A 79 10.00 -9.30 6.18
CA TYR A 79 8.97 -9.43 7.21
C TYR A 79 8.41 -10.85 7.36
N SER A 80 9.10 -11.87 6.82
CA SER A 80 8.73 -13.28 6.94
C SER A 80 7.29 -13.59 6.49
N ARG A 81 6.89 -13.01 5.34
CA ARG A 81 5.57 -13.20 4.71
C ARG A 81 5.62 -14.03 3.43
N GLN A 82 6.77 -14.60 3.08
CA GLN A 82 6.86 -15.61 2.03
C GLN A 82 6.13 -16.90 2.44
N PRO A 83 5.56 -17.65 1.48
CA PRO A 83 5.15 -19.03 1.72
C PRO A 83 6.32 -19.84 2.28
N GLY A 84 6.07 -20.63 3.33
CA GLY A 84 7.03 -21.61 3.84
C GLY A 84 7.16 -22.81 2.92
#